data_AF-A0A351Y8L7-F1
#
_entry.id   AF-A0A351Y8L7-F1
#
_cell.length_a   1.000
_cell.length_b   1.000
_cell.length_c   1.000
_cell.angle_alpha   90.00
_cell.angle_beta   90.00
_cell.angle_gamma   90.00
#
_symmetry.space_group_name_H-M   'P 1'
#
loop_
_entity.id
_entity.type
_entity.pdbx_description
1 polymer ?
#
loop_
_entity_poly.entity_id
_entity_poly.type
_entity_poly.pdbx_seq_one_letter_code
_entity_poly.pdbx_strand_id
1 'polypeptide(L)'
;MNGWSTEDAFYEKSGIKVPTTTKVKLNDDNGYQMYSMATRYYALAYFEMALKNGWLDAEALSNPNGSSTEAMNWFINGHEGKRYGMLWDGSYWCHEAAYVGTFRDYELKNPGSKRNTAFMPLPTQLKGQVEEGKGKKPTLLNVGNSVTFVNKRVGTNGKIKAVKEFLKFIYSDSELAAFSELTGLTVPMDYEYDMSKLDNSYYGALAEYRADAEVLIESSSSSRLKKNFSSFTISYGMPLNNFKSHTGTHIAGGYLDALKTQGDTAEYIFKATEISKDNWDKMDK
;
A
#
# COMPACT_ATOMS: atom_id res chain seq x y z
N MET A 1 -12.60 -9.95 16.18
CA MET A 1 -13.91 -9.30 15.98
C MET A 1 -14.97 -10.30 16.40
N ASN A 2 -15.98 -9.89 17.17
CA ASN A 2 -16.88 -10.84 17.85
C ASN A 2 -18.34 -10.71 17.42
N GLY A 3 -18.63 -9.84 16.46
CA GLY A 3 -19.98 -9.57 15.96
C GLY A 3 -20.10 -8.19 15.33
N TRP A 4 -21.34 -7.74 15.15
CA TRP A 4 -21.70 -6.46 14.53
C TRP A 4 -22.64 -5.69 15.44
N SER A 5 -22.44 -4.38 15.52
CA SER A 5 -23.39 -3.49 16.17
C SER A 5 -24.54 -3.13 15.22
N THR A 6 -25.58 -2.49 15.76
CA THR A 6 -26.68 -1.94 14.97
C THR A 6 -26.30 -0.62 14.28
N GLU A 7 -25.22 0.03 14.71
CA GLU A 7 -24.75 1.31 14.18
C GLU A 7 -24.09 1.16 12.82
N ASP A 8 -24.24 2.21 12.01
CA ASP A 8 -23.55 2.33 10.73
C ASP A 8 -22.17 2.99 10.92
N ALA A 9 -21.18 2.46 10.19
CA ALA A 9 -19.83 2.98 10.10
C ALA A 9 -19.78 4.17 9.13
N PHE A 10 -18.77 5.03 9.30
CA PHE A 10 -18.51 6.24 8.51
C PHE A 10 -19.57 7.35 8.62
N TYR A 11 -20.84 7.07 8.27
CA TYR A 11 -21.95 8.02 8.36
C TYR A 11 -23.30 7.28 8.49
N GLU A 12 -24.34 8.00 8.91
CA GLU A 12 -25.69 7.45 9.08
C GLU A 12 -26.25 6.91 7.75
N LYS A 13 -26.82 5.70 7.75
CA LYS A 13 -27.38 5.03 6.56
C LYS A 13 -26.35 4.59 5.52
N SER A 14 -25.07 4.49 5.89
CA SER A 14 -24.07 3.86 5.02
C SER A 14 -24.38 2.38 4.75
N GLY A 15 -25.16 1.73 5.63
CA GLY A 15 -25.47 0.30 5.57
C GLY A 15 -24.29 -0.61 5.90
N ILE A 16 -23.13 -0.04 6.25
CA ILE A 16 -21.92 -0.74 6.66
C ILE A 16 -21.91 -0.80 8.18
N LYS A 17 -21.81 -1.98 8.79
CA LYS A 17 -21.95 -2.12 10.24
C LYS A 17 -20.65 -1.90 11.00
N VAL A 18 -20.75 -1.28 12.17
CA VAL A 18 -19.62 -1.16 13.09
C VAL A 18 -19.35 -2.52 13.75
N PRO A 19 -18.14 -3.10 13.61
CA PRO A 19 -17.80 -4.36 14.27
C PRO A 19 -17.72 -4.21 15.79
N THR A 20 -18.18 -5.23 16.53
CA THR A 20 -17.89 -5.35 17.96
C THR A 20 -16.52 -5.99 18.16
N THR A 21 -15.73 -5.40 19.07
CA THR A 21 -14.30 -5.74 19.21
C THR A 21 -13.91 -5.94 20.66
N THR A 22 -12.89 -6.78 20.86
CA THR A 22 -12.19 -6.96 22.13
C THR A 22 -10.70 -6.83 21.89
N LYS A 23 -9.96 -6.29 22.86
CA LYS A 23 -8.50 -6.23 22.79
C LYS A 23 -7.92 -7.62 23.03
N VAL A 24 -7.02 -8.05 22.15
CA VAL A 24 -6.29 -9.31 22.29
C VAL A 24 -4.81 -9.04 22.13
N LYS A 25 -3.99 -9.62 23.01
CA LYS A 25 -2.54 -9.66 22.82
C LYS A 25 -2.21 -10.88 21.95
N LEU A 26 -1.61 -10.61 20.78
CA LEU A 26 -1.21 -11.67 19.86
C LEU A 26 0.05 -12.39 20.33
N ASN A 27 0.13 -13.67 20.05
CA ASN A 27 1.26 -14.57 20.20
C ASN A 27 1.20 -15.67 19.11
N ASP A 28 2.13 -16.63 19.14
CA ASP A 28 2.18 -17.69 18.14
C ASP A 28 0.97 -18.63 18.18
N ASP A 29 0.31 -18.82 19.32
CA ASP A 29 -0.86 -19.71 19.45
C ASP A 29 -2.15 -19.11 18.90
N ASN A 30 -2.25 -17.76 18.92
CA ASN A 30 -3.44 -17.02 18.53
C ASN A 30 -3.21 -16.03 17.38
N GLY A 31 -2.06 -16.10 16.70
CA GLY A 31 -1.68 -15.17 15.63
C GLY A 31 -2.71 -15.07 14.49
N TYR A 32 -3.47 -16.14 14.24
CA TYR A 32 -4.59 -16.13 13.28
C TYR A 32 -5.64 -15.05 13.56
N GLN A 33 -5.76 -14.59 14.81
CA GLN A 33 -6.68 -13.51 15.17
C GLN A 33 -6.27 -12.15 14.60
N MET A 34 -5.05 -11.99 14.07
CA MET A 34 -4.67 -10.80 13.30
C MET A 34 -5.56 -10.62 12.06
N TYR A 35 -6.02 -11.74 11.47
CA TYR A 35 -6.96 -11.72 10.37
C TYR A 35 -8.38 -11.37 10.85
N SER A 36 -8.64 -11.29 12.16
CA SER A 36 -9.94 -10.84 12.69
C SER A 36 -9.89 -9.40 13.25
N MET A 37 -8.90 -8.60 12.84
CA MET A 37 -8.74 -7.21 13.27
C MET A 37 -9.74 -6.26 12.60
N ALA A 38 -10.37 -5.38 13.39
CA ALA A 38 -11.34 -4.41 12.88
C ALA A 38 -10.74 -3.42 11.87
N THR A 39 -9.44 -3.10 11.97
CA THR A 39 -8.75 -2.26 10.98
C THR A 39 -8.78 -2.87 9.58
N ARG A 40 -8.63 -4.19 9.46
CA ARG A 40 -8.77 -4.91 8.19
C ARG A 40 -10.18 -4.81 7.63
N TYR A 41 -11.19 -4.96 8.50
CA TYR A 41 -12.58 -4.75 8.08
C TYR A 41 -12.82 -3.32 7.58
N TYR A 42 -12.38 -2.30 8.33
CA TYR A 42 -12.61 -0.91 7.94
C TYR A 42 -11.90 -0.53 6.63
N ALA A 43 -10.75 -1.13 6.32
CA ALA A 43 -10.11 -0.96 5.02
C ALA A 43 -11.01 -1.49 3.87
N LEU A 44 -11.56 -2.70 4.00
CA LEU A 44 -12.51 -3.27 3.04
C LEU A 44 -13.80 -2.44 2.94
N ALA A 45 -14.33 -2.03 4.08
CA ALA A 45 -15.56 -1.26 4.19
C ALA A 45 -15.43 0.13 3.55
N TYR A 46 -14.24 0.75 3.64
CA TYR A 46 -13.97 2.00 2.94
C TYR A 46 -14.09 1.84 1.42
N PHE A 47 -13.54 0.77 0.85
CA PHE A 47 -13.67 0.50 -0.60
C PHE A 47 -15.12 0.25 -1.01
N GLU A 48 -15.88 -0.53 -0.22
CA GLU A 48 -17.32 -0.72 -0.45
C GLU A 48 -18.07 0.62 -0.43
N MET A 49 -17.77 1.48 0.54
CA MET A 49 -18.35 2.82 0.65
C MET A 49 -17.97 3.69 -0.56
N ALA A 50 -16.69 3.74 -0.95
CA ALA A 50 -16.22 4.55 -2.06
C ALA A 50 -16.88 4.14 -3.39
N LEU A 51 -17.08 2.83 -3.60
CA LEU A 51 -17.82 2.31 -4.75
C LEU A 51 -19.29 2.72 -4.73
N LYS A 52 -19.99 2.51 -3.60
CA LYS A 52 -21.42 2.86 -3.47
C LYS A 52 -21.70 4.34 -3.68
N ASN A 53 -20.78 5.20 -3.28
CA ASN A 53 -20.91 6.65 -3.46
C ASN A 53 -20.39 7.16 -4.81
N GLY A 54 -19.88 6.28 -5.69
CA GLY A 54 -19.35 6.69 -7.00
C GLY A 54 -18.11 7.59 -6.90
N TRP A 55 -17.29 7.43 -5.85
CA TRP A 55 -16.06 8.23 -5.67
C TRP A 55 -14.92 7.76 -6.56
N LEU A 56 -14.98 6.53 -7.04
CA LEU A 56 -14.03 5.95 -7.98
C LEU A 56 -14.56 6.13 -9.41
N ASP A 57 -13.67 6.49 -10.33
CA ASP A 57 -14.07 6.72 -11.71
C ASP A 57 -14.57 5.44 -12.39
N ALA A 58 -15.77 5.47 -12.94
CA ALA A 58 -16.42 4.31 -13.55
C ALA A 58 -15.69 3.79 -14.80
N GLU A 59 -15.01 4.67 -15.54
CA GLU A 59 -14.21 4.30 -16.71
C GLU A 59 -12.92 3.61 -16.26
N ALA A 60 -12.19 4.18 -15.30
CA ALA A 60 -11.02 3.54 -14.72
C ALA A 60 -11.36 2.17 -14.15
N LEU A 61 -12.50 2.06 -13.44
CA LEU A 61 -12.97 0.78 -12.91
C LEU A 61 -13.30 -0.23 -14.01
N SER A 62 -13.85 0.21 -15.14
CA SER A 62 -14.29 -0.67 -16.23
C SER A 62 -13.20 -1.01 -17.24
N ASN A 63 -12.02 -0.39 -17.12
CA ASN A 63 -10.87 -0.64 -17.99
C ASN A 63 -9.98 -1.79 -17.43
N PRO A 64 -10.11 -3.05 -17.93
CA PRO A 64 -9.27 -4.15 -17.49
C PRO A 64 -7.80 -4.01 -17.91
N ASN A 65 -7.51 -3.10 -18.84
CA ASN A 65 -6.15 -2.83 -19.34
C ASN A 65 -5.60 -1.49 -18.80
N GLY A 66 -6.29 -0.88 -17.83
CA GLY A 66 -5.84 0.37 -17.23
C GLY A 66 -4.47 0.20 -16.58
N SER A 67 -3.59 1.17 -16.81
CA SER A 67 -2.24 1.17 -16.23
C SER A 67 -2.13 2.21 -15.12
N SER A 68 -1.18 2.02 -14.19
CA SER A 68 -0.85 3.04 -13.20
C SER A 68 -0.45 4.36 -13.86
N THR A 69 0.28 4.31 -14.99
CA THR A 69 0.65 5.50 -15.77
C THR A 69 -0.56 6.27 -16.30
N GLU A 70 -1.60 5.57 -16.76
CA GLU A 70 -2.85 6.18 -17.19
C GLU A 70 -3.55 6.87 -16.01
N ALA A 71 -3.67 6.20 -14.87
CA ALA A 71 -4.26 6.78 -13.65
C ALA A 71 -3.50 8.02 -13.16
N MET A 72 -2.17 7.99 -13.16
CA MET A 72 -1.31 9.14 -12.83
C MET A 72 -1.57 10.31 -13.78
N ASN A 73 -1.65 10.04 -15.09
CA ASN A 73 -1.96 11.05 -16.09
C ASN A 73 -3.35 11.66 -15.88
N TRP A 74 -4.36 10.83 -15.63
CA TRP A 74 -5.71 11.30 -15.34
C TRP A 74 -5.73 12.20 -14.10
N PHE A 75 -5.06 11.82 -13.03
CA PHE A 75 -4.97 12.63 -11.81
C PHE A 75 -4.32 14.01 -12.03
N ILE A 76 -3.23 14.05 -12.78
CA ILE A 76 -2.48 15.29 -13.05
C ILE A 76 -3.22 16.17 -14.05
N ASN A 77 -3.59 15.60 -15.21
CA ASN A 77 -4.05 16.34 -16.39
C ASN A 77 -5.58 16.39 -16.54
N GLY A 78 -6.32 15.61 -15.74
CA GLY A 78 -7.74 15.35 -15.97
C GLY A 78 -7.95 14.37 -17.12
N HIS A 79 -9.19 13.92 -17.29
CA HIS A 79 -9.62 13.02 -18.36
C HIS A 79 -11.08 13.28 -18.70
N GLU A 80 -11.40 13.44 -19.98
CA GLU A 80 -12.77 13.69 -20.47
C GLU A 80 -13.55 14.77 -19.70
N GLY A 81 -12.89 15.89 -19.38
CA GLY A 81 -13.49 17.00 -18.62
C GLY A 81 -13.63 16.73 -17.10
N LYS A 82 -13.24 15.56 -16.62
CA LYS A 82 -13.20 15.22 -15.19
C LYS A 82 -11.89 15.67 -14.55
N ARG A 83 -11.97 16.02 -13.27
CA ARG A 83 -10.82 16.33 -12.40
C ARG A 83 -10.86 15.41 -11.19
N TYR A 84 -9.68 14.93 -10.81
CA TYR A 84 -9.53 14.00 -9.69
C TYR A 84 -8.88 14.73 -8.52
N GLY A 85 -9.48 14.60 -7.34
CA GLY A 85 -8.98 15.21 -6.11
C GLY A 85 -7.89 14.39 -5.43
N MET A 86 -7.89 13.07 -5.63
CA MET A 86 -6.98 12.14 -4.96
C MET A 86 -6.52 11.03 -5.92
N LEU A 87 -5.28 10.59 -5.72
CA LEU A 87 -4.70 9.37 -6.27
C LEU A 87 -4.23 8.51 -5.09
N TRP A 88 -4.60 7.23 -5.09
CA TRP A 88 -4.06 6.27 -4.13
C TRP A 88 -3.10 5.34 -4.87
N ASP A 89 -1.81 5.48 -4.57
CA ASP A 89 -0.75 4.67 -5.16
C ASP A 89 0.41 4.48 -4.18
N GLY A 90 1.40 3.67 -4.54
CA GLY A 90 2.67 3.56 -3.84
C GLY A 90 3.44 4.89 -3.87
N SER A 91 4.35 5.09 -2.92
CA SER A 91 5.09 6.36 -2.75
C SER A 91 5.98 6.74 -3.96
N TYR A 92 6.18 5.82 -4.90
CA TYR A 92 6.99 6.00 -6.10
C TYR A 92 6.25 6.67 -7.27
N TRP A 93 4.91 6.79 -7.21
CA TRP A 93 4.08 7.27 -8.32
C TRP A 93 4.53 8.64 -8.86
N CYS A 94 4.89 9.58 -7.97
CA CYS A 94 5.21 10.95 -8.38
C CYS A 94 6.46 10.98 -9.27
N HIS A 95 7.44 10.13 -8.97
CA HIS A 95 8.63 9.99 -9.81
C HIS A 95 8.30 9.29 -11.13
N GLU A 96 7.49 8.22 -11.10
CA GLU A 96 7.10 7.54 -12.34
C GLU A 96 6.35 8.48 -13.29
N ALA A 97 5.44 9.31 -12.77
CA ALA A 97 4.75 10.35 -13.52
C ALA A 97 5.70 11.42 -14.08
N ALA A 98 6.72 11.83 -13.31
CA ALA A 98 7.74 12.76 -13.79
C ALA A 98 8.60 12.13 -14.91
N TYR A 99 9.03 10.87 -14.73
CA TYR A 99 9.86 10.13 -15.67
C TYR A 99 9.17 9.94 -17.03
N VAL A 100 7.88 9.61 -17.03
CA VAL A 100 7.10 9.47 -18.28
C VAL A 100 6.60 10.80 -18.85
N GLY A 101 6.93 11.93 -18.20
CA GLY A 101 6.67 13.27 -18.72
C GLY A 101 5.28 13.84 -18.42
N THR A 102 4.49 13.21 -17.54
CA THR A 102 3.10 13.65 -17.24
C THR A 102 3.03 15.08 -16.71
N PHE A 103 3.96 15.47 -15.82
CA PHE A 103 4.04 16.84 -15.30
C PHE A 103 4.47 17.85 -16.39
N ARG A 104 5.39 17.45 -17.27
CA ARG A 104 5.78 18.29 -18.42
C ARG A 104 4.59 18.55 -19.33
N ASP A 105 3.79 17.52 -19.61
CA ASP A 105 2.59 17.66 -20.44
C ASP A 105 1.55 18.60 -19.79
N TYR A 106 1.44 18.59 -18.45
CA TYR A 106 0.61 19.55 -17.73
C TYR A 106 1.10 20.99 -17.96
N GLU A 107 2.39 21.24 -17.79
CA GLU A 107 2.99 22.57 -17.92
C GLU A 107 2.89 23.11 -19.36
N LEU A 108 3.04 22.25 -20.37
CA LEU A 108 2.86 22.62 -21.77
C LEU A 108 1.41 23.07 -22.06
N LYS A 109 0.42 22.42 -21.43
CA LYS A 109 -1.00 22.78 -21.54
C LYS A 109 -1.39 23.97 -20.66
N ASN A 110 -0.61 24.26 -19.63
CA ASN A 110 -0.87 25.32 -18.65
C ASN A 110 0.39 26.18 -18.43
N PRO A 111 0.83 26.96 -19.44
CA PRO A 111 2.07 27.72 -19.35
C PRO A 111 2.10 28.65 -18.13
N GLY A 112 3.19 28.59 -17.36
CA GLY A 112 3.35 29.39 -16.13
C GLY A 112 2.66 28.81 -14.90
N SER A 113 2.00 27.65 -14.99
CA SER A 113 1.38 26.96 -13.86
C SER A 113 1.97 25.57 -13.69
N LYS A 114 2.67 25.35 -12.57
CA LYS A 114 3.09 24.01 -12.15
C LYS A 114 1.94 23.28 -11.47
N ARG A 115 1.85 21.96 -11.69
CA ARG A 115 0.89 21.13 -10.94
C ARG A 115 1.37 20.95 -9.51
N ASN A 116 0.61 21.48 -8.55
CA ASN A 116 0.86 21.19 -7.13
C ASN A 116 0.20 19.85 -6.75
N THR A 117 0.99 18.96 -6.16
CA THR A 117 0.55 17.66 -5.64
C THR A 117 1.13 17.47 -4.24
N ALA A 118 0.31 17.04 -3.28
CA ALA A 118 0.74 16.84 -1.90
C ALA A 118 0.63 15.36 -1.52
N PHE A 119 1.41 14.95 -0.52
CA PHE A 119 1.26 13.64 0.12
C PHE A 119 0.24 13.73 1.26
N MET A 120 -0.66 12.76 1.35
CA MET A 120 -1.60 12.65 2.47
C MET A 120 -1.57 11.22 3.02
N PRO A 121 -1.38 11.05 4.34
CA PRO A 121 -1.43 9.72 4.94
C PRO A 121 -2.85 9.16 4.96
N LEU A 122 -2.95 7.83 5.05
CA LEU A 122 -4.25 7.18 5.23
C LEU A 122 -4.87 7.55 6.58
N PRO A 123 -6.20 7.68 6.68
CA PRO A 123 -6.88 7.97 7.93
C PRO A 123 -6.58 6.93 9.02
N THR A 124 -6.32 7.39 10.25
CA THR A 124 -5.91 6.51 11.38
C THR A 124 -6.98 6.37 12.47
N GLN A 125 -8.15 6.99 12.28
CA GLN A 125 -9.32 6.90 13.15
C GLN A 125 -10.62 6.87 12.33
N LEU A 126 -11.65 6.22 12.89
CA LEU A 126 -12.92 5.99 12.19
C LEU A 126 -13.85 7.21 12.19
N LYS A 127 -13.87 7.97 13.28
CA LYS A 127 -14.78 9.10 13.49
C LYS A 127 -14.01 10.30 14.03
N GLY A 128 -14.50 11.50 13.72
CA GLY A 128 -13.94 12.76 14.18
C GLY A 128 -12.70 13.23 13.40
N GLN A 129 -12.22 14.41 13.75
CA GLN A 129 -11.00 15.00 13.23
C GLN A 129 -9.86 14.84 14.25
N VAL A 130 -8.63 14.90 13.77
CA VAL A 130 -7.45 15.01 14.63
C VAL A 130 -6.93 16.44 14.47
N GLU A 131 -6.65 17.09 15.59
CA GLU A 131 -5.96 18.39 15.57
C GLU A 131 -4.58 18.24 14.90
N GLU A 132 -4.14 19.29 14.21
CA GLU A 132 -2.82 19.32 13.58
C GLU A 132 -1.72 19.03 14.62
N GLY A 133 -0.76 18.17 14.26
CA GLY A 133 0.30 17.73 15.16
C GLY A 133 -0.14 16.78 16.30
N LYS A 134 -1.42 16.40 16.38
CA LYS A 134 -1.95 15.41 17.36
C LYS A 134 -2.29 14.05 16.73
N GLY A 135 -1.83 13.84 15.50
CA GLY A 135 -1.91 12.57 14.78
C GLY A 135 -1.28 11.41 15.54
N LYS A 136 -1.67 10.19 15.18
CA LYS A 136 -0.87 9.01 15.56
C LYS A 136 0.44 9.04 14.80
N LYS A 137 1.52 8.62 15.47
CA LYS A 137 2.82 8.44 14.83
C LYS A 137 2.68 7.57 13.57
N PRO A 138 3.20 8.00 12.42
CA PRO A 138 3.15 7.24 11.18
C PRO A 138 3.83 5.88 11.24
N THR A 139 3.34 4.94 10.45
CA THR A 139 3.99 3.66 10.19
C THR A 139 4.07 3.45 8.69
N LEU A 140 5.28 3.26 8.17
CA LEU A 140 5.54 2.99 6.76
C LEU A 140 6.00 1.55 6.58
N LEU A 141 5.46 0.88 5.56
CA LEU A 141 5.91 -0.46 5.17
C LEU A 141 6.92 -0.31 4.02
N ASN A 142 8.13 -0.81 4.20
CA ASN A 142 9.10 -0.93 3.10
C ASN A 142 8.79 -2.18 2.28
N VAL A 143 7.81 -2.06 1.39
CA VAL A 143 7.38 -3.12 0.47
C VAL A 143 8.34 -3.32 -0.71
N GLY A 144 9.20 -2.34 -0.99
CA GLY A 144 10.15 -2.38 -2.11
C GLY A 144 11.41 -3.23 -1.85
N ASN A 145 11.68 -3.60 -0.59
CA ASN A 145 12.88 -4.36 -0.19
C ASN A 145 14.15 -3.87 -0.89
N SER A 146 14.48 -2.58 -0.72
CA SER A 146 15.64 -1.91 -1.34
C SER A 146 17.02 -2.41 -0.89
N VAL A 147 17.08 -3.50 -0.10
CA VAL A 147 18.29 -4.17 0.34
C VAL A 147 18.53 -5.43 -0.49
N THR A 148 19.67 -5.48 -1.16
CA THR A 148 20.07 -6.58 -2.05
C THR A 148 20.85 -7.64 -1.28
N PHE A 149 20.43 -8.89 -1.40
CA PHE A 149 21.15 -10.05 -0.84
C PHE A 149 21.80 -10.88 -1.93
N VAL A 150 22.96 -11.46 -1.62
CA VAL A 150 23.70 -12.31 -2.55
C VAL A 150 23.53 -13.78 -2.16
N ASN A 151 23.15 -14.60 -3.15
CA ASN A 151 23.05 -16.03 -2.95
C ASN A 151 24.42 -16.64 -2.59
N LYS A 152 24.47 -17.47 -1.53
CA LYS A 152 25.69 -18.16 -1.08
C LYS A 152 26.42 -18.92 -2.19
N ARG A 153 25.70 -19.40 -3.22
CA ARG A 153 26.26 -20.09 -4.39
C ARG A 153 27.22 -19.24 -5.22
N VAL A 154 27.22 -17.91 -5.08
CA VAL A 154 28.25 -17.06 -5.71
C VAL A 154 29.68 -17.43 -5.25
N GLY A 155 29.82 -18.02 -4.06
CA GLY A 155 31.11 -18.56 -3.62
C GLY A 155 31.66 -19.68 -4.50
N THR A 156 30.83 -20.39 -5.28
CA THR A 156 31.25 -21.55 -6.08
C THR A 156 31.60 -21.21 -7.53
N ASN A 157 31.38 -19.97 -7.97
CA ASN A 157 31.56 -19.57 -9.38
C ASN A 157 32.69 -18.55 -9.60
N GLY A 158 33.52 -18.29 -8.59
CA GLY A 158 34.66 -17.37 -8.66
C GLY A 158 34.31 -15.88 -8.68
N LYS A 159 33.02 -15.50 -8.68
CA LYS A 159 32.58 -14.09 -8.84
C LYS A 159 32.44 -13.35 -7.51
N ILE A 160 32.75 -13.97 -6.38
CA ILE A 160 32.51 -13.39 -5.06
C ILE A 160 33.16 -12.01 -4.86
N LYS A 161 34.36 -11.79 -5.42
CA LYS A 161 35.03 -10.48 -5.36
C LYS A 161 34.25 -9.43 -6.15
N ALA A 162 33.94 -9.70 -7.42
CA ALA A 162 33.21 -8.78 -8.28
C ALA A 162 31.83 -8.43 -7.71
N VAL A 163 31.11 -9.42 -7.18
CA VAL A 163 29.79 -9.20 -6.55
C VAL A 163 29.90 -8.31 -5.30
N LYS A 164 30.91 -8.52 -4.45
CA LYS A 164 31.14 -7.66 -3.28
C LYS A 164 31.50 -6.23 -3.68
N GLU A 165 32.33 -6.04 -4.71
CA GLU A 165 32.68 -4.70 -5.21
C GLU A 165 31.46 -4.01 -5.83
N PHE A 166 30.61 -4.73 -6.56
CA PHE A 166 29.36 -4.18 -7.07
C PHE A 166 28.41 -3.73 -5.96
N LEU A 167 28.24 -4.54 -4.91
CA LEU A 167 27.44 -4.15 -3.75
C LEU A 167 27.99 -2.89 -3.06
N LYS A 168 29.30 -2.80 -2.86
CA LYS A 168 29.92 -1.58 -2.29
C LYS A 168 29.69 -0.36 -3.16
N PHE A 169 29.73 -0.52 -4.48
CA PHE A 169 29.49 0.56 -5.42
C PHE A 169 28.05 1.07 -5.31
N ILE A 170 27.05 0.20 -5.48
CA ILE A 170 25.63 0.61 -5.47
C ILE A 170 25.15 1.15 -4.11
N TYR A 171 25.85 0.79 -3.02
CA TYR A 171 25.60 1.29 -1.67
C TYR A 171 26.63 2.33 -1.21
N SER A 172 27.38 2.93 -2.13
CA SER A 172 28.18 4.11 -1.80
C SER A 172 27.28 5.32 -1.64
N ASP A 173 27.67 6.27 -0.78
CA ASP A 173 26.90 7.49 -0.52
C ASP A 173 26.52 8.23 -1.81
N SER A 174 27.42 8.28 -2.80
CA SER A 174 27.15 8.94 -4.09
C SER A 174 26.07 8.24 -4.91
N GLU A 175 26.06 6.90 -4.94
CA GLU A 175 25.04 6.15 -5.70
C GLU A 175 23.68 6.17 -4.99
N LEU A 176 23.68 6.13 -3.64
CA LEU A 176 22.46 6.27 -2.83
C LEU A 176 21.87 7.68 -2.94
N ALA A 177 22.72 8.71 -2.93
CA ALA A 177 22.33 10.09 -3.19
C ALA A 177 21.75 10.22 -4.60
N ALA A 178 22.45 9.74 -5.64
CA ALA A 178 21.97 9.80 -7.01
C ALA A 178 20.60 9.11 -7.19
N PHE A 179 20.40 7.94 -6.56
CA PHE A 179 19.11 7.26 -6.55
C PHE A 179 18.00 8.13 -5.91
N SER A 180 18.28 8.75 -4.77
CA SER A 180 17.28 9.51 -4.01
C SER A 180 16.97 10.87 -4.63
N GLU A 181 17.99 11.53 -5.20
CA GLU A 181 17.87 12.78 -5.95
C GLU A 181 17.13 12.60 -7.28
N LEU A 182 17.14 11.37 -7.84
CA LEU A 182 16.40 11.03 -9.04
C LEU A 182 14.95 10.65 -8.72
N THR A 183 14.74 9.81 -7.70
CA THR A 183 13.46 9.13 -7.46
C THR A 183 12.62 9.71 -6.32
N GLY A 184 13.24 10.49 -5.42
CA GLY A 184 12.64 10.92 -4.16
C GLY A 184 12.42 9.80 -3.13
N LEU A 185 12.76 8.56 -3.47
CA LEU A 185 12.72 7.41 -2.55
C LEU A 185 14.03 7.31 -1.78
N THR A 186 14.02 6.57 -0.67
CA THR A 186 15.26 6.28 0.08
C THR A 186 15.46 4.79 0.31
N VAL A 187 16.72 4.42 0.44
CA VAL A 187 17.17 3.12 0.95
C VAL A 187 17.25 3.22 2.48
N PRO A 188 16.92 2.17 3.26
CA PRO A 188 17.03 2.19 4.71
C PRO A 188 18.49 2.09 5.18
N MET A 189 19.28 3.11 4.86
CA MET A 189 20.69 3.31 5.22
C MET A 189 20.92 4.79 5.53
N ASP A 190 21.97 5.09 6.29
CA ASP A 190 22.33 6.47 6.63
C ASP A 190 23.18 7.08 5.50
N TYR A 191 22.68 8.14 4.86
CA TYR A 191 23.38 8.91 3.82
C TYR A 191 22.66 10.25 3.60
N GLU A 192 23.36 11.21 3.00
CA GLU A 192 22.83 12.54 2.66
C GLU A 192 22.52 12.64 1.18
N TYR A 193 21.54 13.47 0.80
CA TYR A 193 21.18 13.71 -0.59
C TYR A 193 20.56 15.10 -0.78
N ASP A 194 20.70 15.68 -1.97
CA ASP A 194 20.19 17.03 -2.26
C ASP A 194 18.72 17.01 -2.70
N MET A 195 17.82 17.27 -1.75
CA MET A 195 16.38 17.40 -2.03
C MET A 195 16.03 18.51 -3.03
N SER A 196 16.89 19.52 -3.23
CA SER A 196 16.59 20.61 -4.17
C SER A 196 16.59 20.17 -5.63
N LYS A 197 17.12 18.98 -5.93
CA LYS A 197 17.09 18.35 -7.26
C LYS A 197 15.73 17.74 -7.61
N LEU A 198 14.80 17.65 -6.66
CA LEU A 198 13.47 17.09 -6.83
C LEU A 198 12.44 18.20 -7.10
N ASP A 199 11.89 18.24 -8.32
CA ASP A 199 10.96 19.29 -8.76
C ASP A 199 9.48 18.93 -8.55
N ASN A 200 9.05 18.77 -7.29
CA ASN A 200 7.64 18.70 -6.89
C ASN A 200 7.48 18.85 -5.36
N SER A 201 6.44 19.54 -4.90
CA SER A 201 6.10 19.67 -3.47
C SER A 201 5.82 18.33 -2.78
N TYR A 202 5.37 17.31 -3.52
CA TYR A 202 5.12 15.96 -3.03
C TYR A 202 6.33 15.36 -2.31
N TYR A 203 7.54 15.54 -2.86
CA TYR A 203 8.75 14.94 -2.30
C TYR A 203 9.11 15.52 -0.93
N GLY A 204 8.92 16.83 -0.75
CA GLY A 204 9.11 17.48 0.54
C GLY A 204 8.14 16.95 1.59
N ALA A 205 6.85 16.86 1.24
CA ALA A 205 5.82 16.34 2.13
C ALA A 205 6.06 14.86 2.51
N LEU A 206 6.48 14.04 1.54
CA LEU A 206 6.83 12.64 1.80
C LEU A 206 8.08 12.51 2.68
N ALA A 207 9.09 13.35 2.47
CA ALA A 207 10.31 13.35 3.29
C ALA A 207 10.01 13.73 4.74
N GLU A 208 9.19 14.76 4.97
CA GLU A 208 8.73 15.15 6.31
C GLU A 208 7.96 14.01 6.99
N TYR A 209 7.00 13.40 6.27
CA TYR A 209 6.22 12.29 6.79
C TYR A 209 7.10 11.08 7.16
N ARG A 210 8.09 10.76 6.31
CA ARG A 210 9.01 9.64 6.55
C ARG A 210 9.93 9.90 7.74
N ALA A 211 10.38 11.13 7.96
CA ALA A 211 11.24 11.48 9.09
C ALA A 211 10.56 11.25 10.46
N ASP A 212 9.24 11.40 10.53
CA ASP A 212 8.44 11.12 11.73
C ASP A 212 8.00 9.65 11.85
N ALA A 213 8.11 8.87 10.77
CA ALA A 213 7.56 7.53 10.68
C ALA A 213 8.44 6.43 11.30
N GLU A 214 7.77 5.38 11.78
CA GLU A 214 8.42 4.08 11.99
C GLU A 214 8.38 3.28 10.69
N VAL A 215 9.56 3.00 10.12
CA VAL A 215 9.69 2.18 8.91
C VAL A 215 9.82 0.72 9.29
N LEU A 216 8.84 -0.08 8.87
CA LEU A 216 8.80 -1.53 9.09
C LEU A 216 9.34 -2.26 7.86
N ILE A 217 10.24 -3.21 8.12
CA ILE A 217 10.74 -4.18 7.14
C ILE A 217 10.31 -5.56 7.62
N GLU A 218 9.60 -6.32 6.78
CA GLU A 218 9.15 -7.67 7.12
C GLU A 218 10.37 -8.58 7.29
N SER A 219 10.60 -9.05 8.53
CA SER A 219 11.60 -10.06 8.81
C SER A 219 11.16 -10.92 9.99
N SER A 220 11.44 -12.22 9.92
CA SER A 220 11.11 -13.15 11.00
C SER A 220 11.99 -14.39 10.94
N SER A 221 12.39 -14.88 12.12
CA SER A 221 13.02 -16.20 12.28
C SER A 221 11.99 -17.34 12.41
N SER A 222 10.69 -17.03 12.39
CA SER A 222 9.62 -18.02 12.54
C SER A 222 9.64 -19.05 11.42
N SER A 223 9.68 -20.33 11.80
CA SER A 223 9.54 -21.46 10.87
C SER A 223 8.20 -21.42 10.14
N ARG A 224 7.13 -21.03 10.85
CA ARG A 224 5.78 -20.87 10.31
C ARG A 224 5.75 -19.84 9.19
N LEU A 225 6.31 -18.65 9.41
CA LEU A 225 6.42 -17.63 8.36
C LEU A 225 7.25 -18.15 7.19
N LYS A 226 8.42 -18.75 7.45
CA LYS A 226 9.32 -19.23 6.40
C LYS A 226 8.69 -20.30 5.50
N LYS A 227 7.96 -21.26 6.07
CA LYS A 227 7.29 -22.34 5.32
C LYS A 227 6.06 -21.86 4.55
N ASN A 228 5.41 -20.81 5.04
CA ASN A 228 4.12 -20.33 4.52
C ASN A 228 4.21 -18.87 4.07
N PHE A 229 5.36 -18.44 3.54
CA PHE A 229 5.66 -17.03 3.28
C PHE A 229 4.55 -16.33 2.50
N SER A 230 3.98 -16.98 1.48
CA SER A 230 2.88 -16.44 0.66
C SER A 230 1.63 -16.03 1.44
N SER A 231 1.39 -16.61 2.62
CA SER A 231 0.25 -16.24 3.49
C SER A 231 0.54 -15.04 4.40
N PHE A 232 1.81 -14.66 4.52
CA PHE A 232 2.29 -13.56 5.36
C PHE A 232 2.85 -12.39 4.54
N THR A 233 3.22 -12.62 3.28
CA THR A 233 3.86 -11.61 2.43
C THR A 233 3.00 -10.37 2.32
N ILE A 234 3.57 -9.23 2.69
CA ILE A 234 3.02 -7.92 2.42
C ILE A 234 3.63 -7.43 1.09
N SER A 235 3.03 -7.80 -0.03
CA SER A 235 3.49 -7.40 -1.38
C SER A 235 2.41 -6.66 -2.17
N TYR A 236 2.83 -6.09 -3.30
CA TYR A 236 1.93 -5.48 -4.27
C TYR A 236 0.97 -6.54 -4.85
N GLY A 237 -0.33 -6.36 -4.64
CA GLY A 237 -1.35 -6.82 -5.57
C GLY A 237 -2.00 -8.20 -5.40
N MET A 238 -2.11 -8.79 -4.20
CA MET A 238 -2.91 -10.01 -4.02
C MET A 238 -3.78 -9.97 -2.75
N PRO A 239 -4.94 -10.65 -2.73
CA PRO A 239 -5.68 -10.86 -1.50
C PRO A 239 -4.79 -11.64 -0.52
N LEU A 240 -4.88 -11.29 0.77
CA LEU A 240 -4.13 -11.96 1.85
C LEU A 240 -4.39 -13.47 1.86
N ASN A 241 -5.60 -13.87 1.50
CA ASN A 241 -6.00 -15.26 1.34
C ASN A 241 -6.89 -15.40 0.12
N ASN A 242 -6.66 -16.45 -0.65
CA ASN A 242 -7.55 -16.87 -1.74
C ASN A 242 -8.94 -17.20 -1.17
N PHE A 243 -9.98 -16.69 -1.81
CA PHE A 243 -11.36 -16.92 -1.41
C PHE A 243 -12.28 -17.08 -2.62
N LYS A 244 -13.52 -17.48 -2.36
CA LYS A 244 -14.60 -17.48 -3.34
C LYS A 244 -15.61 -16.40 -2.98
N SER A 245 -16.19 -15.76 -3.98
CA SER A 245 -17.32 -14.86 -3.79
C SER A 245 -18.54 -15.57 -3.21
N HIS A 246 -19.56 -14.81 -2.79
CA HIS A 246 -20.82 -15.38 -2.32
C HIS A 246 -21.54 -16.19 -3.41
N THR A 247 -21.21 -15.96 -4.68
CA THR A 247 -21.70 -16.72 -5.85
C THR A 247 -20.90 -18.00 -6.11
N GLY A 248 -19.81 -18.24 -5.36
CA GLY A 248 -18.93 -19.41 -5.52
C GLY A 248 -17.80 -19.24 -6.53
N THR A 249 -17.70 -18.07 -7.19
CA THR A 249 -16.65 -17.74 -8.16
C THR A 249 -15.31 -17.54 -7.45
N HIS A 250 -14.24 -18.07 -8.01
CA HIS A 250 -12.90 -17.80 -7.48
C HIS A 250 -12.46 -16.38 -7.83
N ILE A 251 -12.02 -15.62 -6.82
CA ILE A 251 -11.60 -14.22 -7.02
C ILE A 251 -10.14 -14.17 -7.45
N ALA A 252 -9.91 -13.88 -8.73
CA ALA A 252 -8.58 -13.67 -9.29
C ALA A 252 -8.14 -12.20 -9.23
N GLY A 253 -9.08 -11.24 -9.36
CA GLY A 253 -8.81 -9.81 -9.43
C GLY A 253 -8.70 -9.09 -8.08
N GLY A 254 -8.57 -9.83 -6.97
CA GLY A 254 -8.49 -9.27 -5.62
C GLY A 254 -9.81 -8.67 -5.09
N TYR A 255 -9.72 -7.88 -4.02
CA TYR A 255 -10.90 -7.42 -3.29
C TYR A 255 -11.79 -6.46 -4.09
N LEU A 256 -11.21 -5.65 -4.99
CA LEU A 256 -12.00 -4.72 -5.80
C LEU A 256 -12.89 -5.46 -6.81
N ASP A 257 -12.40 -6.54 -7.40
CA ASP A 257 -13.18 -7.42 -8.30
C ASP A 257 -14.33 -8.11 -7.55
N ALA A 258 -14.06 -8.58 -6.32
CA ALA A 258 -15.09 -9.17 -5.46
C ALA A 258 -16.23 -8.18 -5.14
N LEU A 259 -15.88 -6.95 -4.75
CA LEU A 259 -16.86 -5.90 -4.46
C LEU A 259 -17.66 -5.48 -5.71
N LYS A 260 -16.96 -5.22 -6.81
CA LYS A 260 -17.54 -4.60 -8.01
C LYS A 260 -18.25 -5.60 -8.91
N THR A 261 -17.61 -6.72 -9.22
CA THR A 261 -18.07 -7.68 -10.23
C THR A 261 -18.97 -8.73 -9.61
N GLN A 262 -18.61 -9.22 -8.43
CA GLN A 262 -19.37 -10.28 -7.77
C GLN A 262 -20.45 -9.73 -6.83
N GLY A 263 -20.40 -8.46 -6.44
CA GLY A 263 -21.34 -7.86 -5.50
C GLY A 263 -21.14 -8.35 -4.06
N ASP A 264 -19.93 -8.81 -3.71
CA ASP A 264 -19.59 -9.16 -2.34
C ASP A 264 -19.61 -7.90 -1.45
N THR A 265 -19.90 -8.08 -0.16
CA THR A 265 -19.77 -7.02 0.84
C THR A 265 -18.41 -7.08 1.53
N ALA A 266 -17.97 -5.98 2.14
CA ALA A 266 -16.78 -5.96 2.98
C ALA A 266 -16.88 -6.97 4.13
N GLU A 267 -18.08 -7.16 4.69
CA GLU A 267 -18.33 -8.18 5.70
C GLU A 267 -18.08 -9.59 5.16
N TYR A 268 -18.58 -9.89 3.96
CA TYR A 268 -18.39 -11.19 3.33
C TYR A 268 -16.91 -11.45 3.07
N ILE A 269 -16.22 -10.53 2.38
CA ILE A 269 -14.79 -10.67 2.04
C ILE A 269 -13.96 -10.80 3.31
N PHE A 270 -14.26 -10.01 4.34
CA PHE A 270 -13.58 -10.11 5.63
C PHE A 270 -13.69 -11.53 6.18
N LYS A 271 -14.90 -12.08 6.32
CA LYS A 271 -15.12 -13.43 6.84
C LYS A 271 -14.47 -14.50 5.95
N ALA A 272 -14.59 -14.37 4.63
CA ALA A 272 -14.06 -15.32 3.65
C ALA A 272 -12.53 -15.39 3.62
N THR A 273 -11.86 -14.37 4.15
CA THR A 273 -10.39 -14.25 4.17
C THR A 273 -9.78 -14.34 5.57
N GLU A 274 -10.56 -14.75 6.58
CA GLU A 274 -10.01 -15.09 7.90
C GLU A 274 -9.20 -16.40 7.85
N ILE A 275 -8.20 -16.50 8.73
CA ILE A 275 -7.51 -17.76 8.97
C ILE A 275 -8.11 -18.39 10.22
N SER A 276 -8.64 -19.61 10.09
CA SER A 276 -9.12 -20.38 11.23
C SER A 276 -7.96 -20.88 12.09
N LYS A 277 -8.23 -21.17 13.36
CA LYS A 277 -7.25 -21.82 14.25
C LYS A 277 -6.70 -23.11 13.65
N ASP A 278 -7.56 -23.95 13.07
CA ASP A 278 -7.13 -25.22 12.47
C ASP A 278 -6.17 -25.01 11.29
N ASN A 279 -6.42 -24.00 10.45
CA ASN A 279 -5.53 -23.68 9.34
C ASN A 279 -4.22 -23.07 9.83
N TRP A 280 -4.29 -22.21 10.84
CA TRP A 280 -3.12 -21.68 11.52
C TRP A 280 -2.24 -22.80 12.06
N ASP A 281 -2.80 -23.72 12.85
CA ASP A 281 -2.06 -24.82 13.48
C ASP A 281 -1.42 -25.77 12.44
N LYS A 282 -2.01 -25.89 11.23
CA LYS A 282 -1.39 -26.63 10.11
C LYS A 282 -0.15 -25.94 9.54
N MET A 283 -0.06 -24.61 9.59
CA MET A 283 1.11 -23.85 9.11
C MET A 283 2.37 -24.09 9.95
N ASP A 284 2.24 -24.63 11.17
CA ASP A 284 3.38 -24.95 12.03
C ASP A 284 4.15 -26.20 11.54
N LYS A 285 3.41 -27.14 10.93
CA LYS A 285 3.90 -28.45 10.48
C LYS A 285 4.79 -28.31 9.24
#